data_AF-A0A9W9AM72-F1
#
_entry.id   AF-A0A9W9AM72-F1
#
_cell.length_a   1.000
_cell.length_b   1.000
_cell.length_c   1.000
_cell.angle_alpha   90.00
_cell.angle_beta   90.00
_cell.angle_gamma   90.00
#
_symmetry.space_group_name_H-M   'P 1'
#
loop_
_entity.id
_entity.type
_entity.pdbx_description
1 polymer ?
#
loop_
_entity_poly.entity_id
_entity_poly.type
_entity_poly.pdbx_seq_one_letter_code
_entity_poly.pdbx_strand_id
1 'polypeptide(L)' 'MLLGHHWAWRYPQILHHDISQGNILVCEKNGEIYGVLNDWDLAIWLNDQRDGPTSKF' A
#
# COMPACT_ATOMS: atom_id res chain seq x y z
N MET A 1 9.65 2.36 6.10
CA MET A 1 9.08 1.43 5.10
C MET A 1 7.91 0.63 5.66
N LEU A 2 8.09 -0.17 6.72
CA LEU A 2 7.02 -0.97 7.34
C LEU A 2 5.86 -0.13 7.92
N LEU A 3 6.12 1.08 8.41
CA LEU A 3 5.09 1.90 9.06
C LEU A 3 3.99 2.38 8.09
N GLY A 4 4.37 2.82 6.89
CA GLY A 4 3.41 3.26 5.86
C GLY A 4 2.57 2.10 5.33
N HIS A 5 3.21 0.96 5.07
CA HIS A 5 2.49 -0.25 4.69
C HIS A 5 1.57 -0.77 5.81
N HIS A 6 2.06 -0.84 7.04
CA HIS A 6 1.27 -1.28 8.20
C HIS A 6 0.06 -0.36 8.42
N TRP A 7 0.22 0.95 8.24
CA TRP A 7 -0.91 1.89 8.32
C TRP A 7 -1.95 1.60 7.24
N ALA A 8 -1.53 1.43 5.98
CA ALA A 8 -2.42 1.10 4.87
C ALA A 8 -3.14 -0.25 5.06
N TRP A 9 -2.43 -1.25 5.57
CA TRP A 9 -3.04 -2.54 5.90
C TRP A 9 -4.03 -2.43 7.07
N ARG A 10 -3.71 -1.67 8.11
CA ARG A 10 -4.49 -1.61 9.36
C ARG A 10 -5.77 -0.79 9.26
N TYR A 11 -5.74 0.33 8.52
CA TYR A 11 -6.82 1.32 8.51
C TYR A 11 -7.70 1.23 7.25
N PRO A 12 -7.21 1.57 6.04
CA PRO A 12 -8.01 1.42 4.84
C PRO A 12 -8.10 -0.03 4.35
N GLN A 13 -7.40 -0.98 5.00
CA GLN A 13 -7.36 -2.39 4.59
C GLN A 13 -6.87 -2.57 3.14
N ILE A 14 -5.79 -1.87 2.80
CA ILE A 14 -5.13 -1.95 1.49
C ILE A 14 -3.85 -2.76 1.62
N LEU A 15 -3.64 -3.69 0.70
CA LEU A 15 -2.36 -4.36 0.49
C LEU A 15 -1.67 -3.74 -0.73
N HIS A 16 -0.41 -3.32 -0.58
CA HIS A 16 0.35 -2.64 -1.64
C HIS A 16 0.90 -3.60 -2.72
N HIS A 17 1.17 -4.85 -2.35
CA HIS A 17 1.73 -5.92 -3.20
C HIS A 17 3.13 -5.70 -3.81
N ASP A 18 3.63 -4.47 -3.91
CA ASP A 18 4.99 -4.19 -4.40
C ASP A 18 5.82 -3.31 -3.47
N ILE A 19 6.31 -3.92 -2.38
CA ILE A 19 7.13 -3.24 -1.39
C ILE A 19 8.61 -3.46 -1.74
N SER A 20 9.20 -2.48 -2.43
CA SER A 20 10.61 -2.50 -2.84
C SER A 20 11.29 -1.15 -2.56
N GLN A 21 12.63 -1.12 -2.51
CA GLN A 21 13.37 0.14 -2.31
C GLN A 21 13.08 1.17 -3.41
N GLY A 22 12.79 0.72 -4.64
CA GLY A 22 12.43 1.59 -5.76
C GLY A 22 11.12 2.35 -5.55
N ASN A 23 10.23 1.81 -4.71
CA ASN A 23 8.93 2.39 -4.41
C ASN A 23 8.93 3.25 -3.13
N ILE A 24 10.10 3.45 -2.52
CA ILE A 24 10.27 4.42 -1.43
C ILE A 24 10.93 5.68 -1.98
N LEU A 25 10.22 6.79 -1.90
CA LEU A 25 10.77 8.11 -2.16
C LEU A 25 11.26 8.73 -0.85
N VAL A 26 12.36 9.48 -0.94
CA VAL A 26 12.84 10.33 0.16
C VAL A 26 12.41 11.76 -0.15
N CYS A 27 11.63 12.36 0.74
CA CYS A 27 11.13 13.72 0.60
C CYS A 27 11.65 14.56 1.77
N GLU A 28 12.22 15.72 1.48
CA GLU A 28 12.57 16.71 2.49
C GLU A 28 11.52 17.82 2.50
N LYS A 29 10.97 18.12 3.67
CA LYS A 29 10.02 19.21 3.86
C LYS A 29 10.29 19.90 5.19
N ASN A 30 10.47 21.22 5.16
CA ASN A 30 10.80 22.04 6.34
C ASN A 30 12.05 21.57 7.12
N GLY A 31 13.06 21.05 6.40
CA GLY A 31 14.29 20.52 7.02
C GLY A 31 14.15 19.14 7.65
N GLU A 32 12.99 18.51 7.55
CA GLU A 32 12.77 17.12 7.99
C GLU A 32 12.70 16.16 6.80
N ILE A 33 13.27 14.97 6.98
CA ILE A 33 13.29 13.91 5.97
C ILE A 33 12.18 12.90 6.25
N TYR A 34 11.36 12.63 5.23
CA TYR A 34 10.26 11.67 5.26
C TYR A 34 10.45 10.59 4.20
N GLY A 35 10.07 9.36 4.53
CA GLY A 35 9.89 8.29 3.56
C GLY A 35 8.45 8.28 3.04
N VAL A 36 8.27 8.32 1.73
CA VAL A 36 6.97 8.26 1.06
C VAL A 36 6.87 6.94 0.30
N LEU A 37 5.77 6.20 0.51
CA LEU A 37 5.48 4.97 -0.22
C LEU A 37 4.67 5.30 -1.48
N ASN A 38 5.21 4.97 -2.64
CA ASN A 38 4.63 5.26 -3.96
C ASN A 38 4.36 3.96 -4.74
N ASP A 39 3.74 4.09 -5.91
CA ASP A 39 3.43 2.99 -6.84
C ASP A 39 2.37 2.02 -6.33
N TRP A 40 1.13 2.52 -6.27
CA TRP A 40 -0.03 1.80 -5.75
C TRP A 40 -0.80 1.04 -6.84
N ASP A 41 -0.26 0.90 -8.05
CA ASP A 41 -0.98 0.34 -9.20
C ASP A 41 -1.28 -1.16 -9.03
N LEU A 42 -0.48 -1.86 -8.21
CA LEU A 42 -0.70 -3.26 -7.84
C LEU A 42 -1.49 -3.42 -6.53
N ALA A 43 -1.90 -2.32 -5.91
CA ALA A 43 -2.57 -2.38 -4.62
C ALA A 43 -3.99 -2.94 -4.74
N ILE A 44 -4.40 -3.70 -3.72
CA ILE A 44 -5.73 -4.30 -3.65
C ILE A 44 -6.41 -3.94 -2.33
N TRP A 45 -7.73 -3.81 -2.36
CA TRP A 45 -8.55 -3.75 -1.16
C TRP A 45 -8.73 -5.17 -0.60
N LEU A 46 -8.44 -5.37 0.68
CA LEU A 46 -8.66 -6.65 1.37
C LEU A 46 -10.14 -7.04 1.45
N ASN A 47 -11.04 -6.07 1.33
CA ASN A 47 -12.48 -6.34 1.34
C ASN A 47 -12.99 -6.83 -0.02
N ASP A 48 -12.39 -6.39 -1.13
CA ASP A 48 -12.74 -6.86 -2.49
C ASP A 48 -12.34 -8.34 -2.69
N GLN A 49 -11.42 -8.84 -1.88
CA GLN A 49 -11.03 -10.27 -1.85
C GLN A 49 -12.07 -11.16 -1.12
N ARG A 50 -13.01 -10.58 -0.37
CA ARG A 50 -14.04 -11.37 0.36
C ARG A 50 -15.22 -11.74 -0.53
N ASP A 51 -15.52 -10.90 -1.52
CA ASP A 51 -16.47 -11.20 -2.57
C ASP A 51 -15.73 -12.00 -3.66
N GLY A 52 -15.45 -13.27 -3.34
CA GLY A 52 -14.91 -14.21 -4.32
C GLY A 52 -15.78 -14.24 -5.59
N PRO A 53 -15.22 -14.63 -6.75
CA PRO A 53 -15.99 -14.73 -7.98
C PRO A 53 -17.22 -15.60 -7.73
N THR A 54 -18.41 -15.06 -7.96
CA THR A 54 -19.61 -15.89 -8.06
C THR A 54 -19.49 -16.68 -9.36
N SER A 55 -18.78 -17.81 -9.28
CA SER A 55 -18.79 -18.83 -10.33
C SER A 55 -20.24 -19.29 -10.52
N LYS A 56 -20.89 -18.75 -11.54
CA LYS A 56 -22.07 -19.38 -12.15
C LYS A 56 -21.52 -20.43 -13.10
N PHE A 57 -21.44 -21.66 -12.61
CA PHE A 57 -21.44 -22.86 -13.45
C PHE A 57 -22.84 -23.45 -13.44
#